data_AF-A0A5C8E5U6-F1
#
_entry.id   AF-A0A5C8E5U6-F1
#
_cell.length_a   1.000
_cell.length_b   1.000
_cell.length_c   1.000
_cell.angle_alpha   90.00
_cell.angle_beta   90.00
_cell.angle_gamma   90.00
#
_symmetry.space_group_name_H-M   'P 1'
#
loop_
_entity.id
_entity.type
_entity.pdbx_description
1 polymer ?
#
loop_
_entity_poly.entity_id
_entity_poly.type
_entity_poly.pdbx_seq_one_letter_code
_entity_poly.pdbx_strand_id
1 'polypeptide(L)'
;MIENKKELIKIEEIEYHYFQEIKFMLEQDKDKMLKGLASKEEIKEDWENVFFKNNDSKKNSDFARGAERIYYWLFNQLGKPNSSPIGSDMMFETWNSYIHIDIKTAKKSNPSDYKGKVNVGENQTSYKDSSFNSNLPNFYNNIIQKTKKICLTYIILVVYDDITLDIVSILLISIPNGELNKVYNKSIIGAGKGFRKSFRFKYKCSFNLLGTHKLRYSFIYLNDKIKEKEIIG
;
A
#
# COMPACT_ATOMS: atom_id res chain seq x y z
N MET A 1 22.01 21.77 -10.13
CA MET A 1 20.63 21.94 -9.58
C MET A 1 19.53 21.49 -10.55
N ILE A 2 19.61 21.83 -11.85
CA ILE A 2 18.58 21.45 -12.85
C ILE A 2 18.53 19.93 -13.11
N GLU A 3 19.69 19.27 -13.11
CA GLU A 3 19.82 17.82 -13.39
C GLU A 3 19.13 16.95 -12.33
N ASN A 4 19.34 17.26 -11.05
CA ASN A 4 18.66 16.62 -9.91
C ASN A 4 17.13 16.78 -9.98
N LYS A 5 16.60 17.89 -10.53
CA LYS A 5 15.14 18.07 -10.67
C LYS A 5 14.54 17.16 -11.75
N LYS A 6 15.23 16.97 -12.88
CA LYS A 6 14.77 16.08 -13.96
C LYS A 6 14.73 14.62 -13.49
N GLU A 7 15.73 14.19 -12.70
CA GLU A 7 15.74 12.85 -12.12
C GLU A 7 14.57 12.62 -11.18
N LEU A 8 14.27 13.57 -10.28
CA LEU A 8 13.14 13.46 -9.36
C LEU A 8 11.79 13.43 -10.10
N ILE A 9 11.63 14.23 -11.16
CA ILE A 9 10.43 14.16 -12.02
C ILE A 9 10.29 12.76 -12.61
N LYS A 10 11.37 12.20 -13.18
CA LYS A 10 11.35 10.86 -13.78
C LYS A 10 11.00 9.76 -12.76
N ILE A 11 11.50 9.86 -11.53
CA ILE A 11 11.13 8.94 -10.45
C ILE A 11 9.62 8.99 -10.23
N GLU A 12 9.06 10.20 -10.13
CA GLU A 12 7.64 10.38 -9.88
C GLU A 12 6.77 9.96 -11.07
N GLU A 13 7.24 10.15 -12.31
CA GLU A 13 6.60 9.62 -13.52
C GLU A 13 6.50 8.09 -13.49
N ILE A 14 7.55 7.40 -13.05
CA ILE A 14 7.57 5.94 -12.92
C ILE A 14 6.62 5.49 -11.80
N GLU A 15 6.60 6.17 -10.65
CA GLU A 15 5.63 5.89 -9.58
C GLU A 15 4.19 6.06 -10.07
N TYR A 16 3.91 7.13 -10.81
CA TYR A 16 2.57 7.39 -11.34
C TYR A 16 2.17 6.36 -12.39
N HIS A 17 3.11 5.95 -13.26
CA HIS A 17 2.86 4.92 -14.26
C HIS A 17 2.41 3.60 -13.62
N TYR A 18 3.18 3.08 -12.66
CA TYR A 18 2.82 1.83 -11.97
C TYR A 18 1.62 1.99 -11.04
N PHE A 19 1.40 3.17 -10.47
CA PHE A 19 0.15 3.46 -9.74
C PHE A 19 -1.07 3.30 -10.65
N GLN A 20 -1.02 3.82 -11.89
CA GLN A 20 -2.11 3.65 -12.85
C GLN A 20 -2.24 2.21 -13.34
N GLU A 21 -1.14 1.50 -13.54
CA GLU A 21 -1.16 0.09 -13.94
C GLU A 21 -1.80 -0.80 -12.86
N ILE A 22 -1.37 -0.67 -11.60
CA ILE A 22 -1.95 -1.40 -10.46
C ILE A 22 -3.43 -1.04 -10.30
N LYS A 23 -3.78 0.25 -10.42
CA LYS A 23 -5.16 0.71 -10.38
C LYS A 23 -5.98 0.02 -11.47
N PHE A 24 -5.50 0.02 -12.71
CA PHE A 24 -6.18 -0.61 -13.84
C PHE A 24 -6.40 -2.10 -13.61
N MET A 25 -5.38 -2.85 -13.15
CA MET A 25 -5.51 -4.27 -12.83
C MET A 25 -6.60 -4.53 -11.79
N LEU A 26 -6.64 -3.73 -10.72
CA LEU A 26 -7.62 -3.86 -9.65
C LEU A 26 -9.04 -3.46 -10.09
N GLU A 27 -9.17 -2.44 -10.95
CA GLU A 27 -10.46 -1.99 -11.48
C GLU A 27 -11.03 -2.96 -12.52
N GLN A 28 -10.19 -3.51 -13.38
CA GLN A 28 -10.59 -4.50 -14.39
C GLN A 28 -11.12 -5.78 -13.73
N ASP A 29 -10.41 -6.28 -12.72
CA ASP A 29 -10.79 -7.49 -11.98
C ASP A 29 -11.57 -7.16 -10.69
N LYS A 30 -12.25 -6.00 -10.61
CA LYS A 30 -12.91 -5.54 -9.38
C LYS A 30 -13.94 -6.53 -8.84
N ASP A 31 -14.82 -7.04 -9.69
CA ASP A 31 -15.85 -8.00 -9.26
C ASP A 31 -15.24 -9.32 -8.80
N LYS A 32 -14.17 -9.75 -9.48
CA LYS A 32 -13.40 -10.94 -9.14
C LYS A 32 -12.67 -10.77 -7.80
N MET A 33 -12.10 -9.60 -7.55
CA MET A 33 -11.51 -9.21 -6.27
C MET A 33 -12.53 -9.24 -5.14
N LEU A 34 -13.68 -8.58 -5.32
CA LEU A 34 -14.74 -8.52 -4.29
C LEU A 34 -15.32 -9.91 -3.99
N LYS A 35 -15.57 -10.73 -5.02
CA LYS A 35 -15.99 -12.14 -4.85
C LYS A 35 -14.92 -12.95 -4.13
N GLY A 36 -13.65 -12.80 -4.51
CA GLY A 36 -12.53 -13.47 -3.84
C GLY A 36 -12.47 -13.15 -2.35
N LEU A 37 -12.62 -11.87 -1.98
CA LEU A 37 -12.63 -11.45 -0.58
C LEU A 37 -13.89 -11.91 0.19
N ALA A 38 -15.03 -12.06 -0.51
CA ALA A 38 -16.27 -12.56 0.05
C ALA A 38 -16.33 -14.09 0.17
N SER A 39 -15.48 -14.84 -0.53
CA SER A 39 -15.47 -16.31 -0.53
C SER A 39 -15.35 -16.94 0.86
N LYS A 40 -14.77 -16.22 1.84
CA LYS A 40 -14.73 -16.65 3.25
C LYS A 40 -16.12 -16.90 3.84
N GLU A 41 -17.17 -16.20 3.37
CA GLU A 41 -18.53 -16.38 3.87
C GLU A 41 -19.11 -17.76 3.49
N GLU A 42 -18.64 -18.36 2.40
CA GLU A 42 -19.12 -19.67 1.93
C GLU A 42 -18.75 -20.82 2.88
N ILE A 43 -17.68 -20.63 3.67
CA ILE A 43 -17.16 -21.60 4.65
C ILE A 43 -17.18 -21.02 6.07
N LYS A 44 -18.04 -20.04 6.34
CA LYS A 44 -18.08 -19.27 7.59
C LYS A 44 -18.20 -20.14 8.84
N GLU A 45 -19.04 -21.16 8.77
CA GLU A 45 -19.31 -22.07 9.90
C GLU A 45 -18.04 -22.73 10.46
N ASP A 46 -17.04 -22.96 9.61
CA ASP A 46 -15.78 -23.63 9.98
C ASP A 46 -14.80 -22.73 10.72
N TRP A 47 -14.78 -21.42 10.45
CA TRP A 47 -13.74 -20.52 10.96
C TRP A 47 -14.26 -19.43 11.90
N GLU A 48 -15.53 -19.04 11.82
CA GLU A 48 -16.09 -17.88 12.53
C GLU A 48 -15.89 -17.97 14.05
N ASN A 49 -16.22 -19.12 14.63
CA ASN A 49 -16.08 -19.36 16.06
C ASN A 49 -14.62 -19.30 16.54
N VAL A 50 -13.67 -19.75 15.71
CA VAL A 50 -12.24 -19.69 16.03
C VAL A 50 -11.74 -18.25 15.91
N PHE A 51 -12.15 -17.53 14.88
CA PHE A 51 -11.77 -16.15 14.63
C PHE A 51 -12.28 -15.21 15.72
N PHE A 52 -13.56 -15.32 16.12
CA PHE A 52 -14.13 -14.43 17.14
C PHE A 52 -13.65 -14.73 18.56
N LYS A 53 -13.15 -15.94 18.84
CA LYS A 53 -12.46 -16.29 20.10
C LYS A 53 -11.07 -15.68 20.23
N ASN A 54 -10.41 -15.31 19.12
CA ASN A 54 -9.10 -14.67 19.16
C ASN A 54 -9.18 -13.26 19.79
N ASN A 55 -8.08 -12.77 20.36
CA ASN A 55 -7.97 -11.38 20.78
C ASN A 55 -7.97 -10.43 19.56
N ASP A 56 -8.39 -9.19 19.78
CA ASP A 56 -8.59 -8.19 18.72
C ASP A 56 -7.37 -7.91 17.84
N SER A 57 -6.16 -7.93 18.42
CA SER A 57 -4.92 -7.74 17.65
C SER A 57 -4.69 -8.85 16.63
N LYS A 58 -5.08 -10.09 16.98
CA LYS A 58 -4.93 -11.26 16.12
C LYS A 58 -6.00 -11.30 15.04
N LYS A 59 -7.22 -10.82 15.31
CA LYS A 59 -8.30 -10.70 14.31
C LYS A 59 -7.91 -9.85 13.09
N ASN A 60 -7.30 -8.69 13.32
CA ASN A 60 -6.85 -7.83 12.20
C ASN A 60 -5.81 -8.53 11.32
N SER A 61 -4.86 -9.22 11.96
CA SER A 61 -3.80 -9.97 11.27
C SER A 61 -4.38 -11.15 10.49
N ASP A 62 -5.26 -11.93 11.09
CA ASP A 62 -5.91 -13.07 10.43
C ASP A 62 -6.76 -12.62 9.23
N PHE A 63 -7.48 -11.49 9.35
CA PHE A 63 -8.22 -10.90 8.23
C PHE A 63 -7.28 -10.41 7.12
N ALA A 64 -6.15 -9.77 7.47
CA ALA A 64 -5.13 -9.34 6.50
C ALA A 64 -4.59 -10.52 5.68
N ARG A 65 -4.28 -11.64 6.34
CA ARG A 65 -3.78 -12.86 5.67
C ARG A 65 -4.79 -13.44 4.67
N GLY A 66 -6.09 -13.33 4.95
CA GLY A 66 -7.14 -13.68 4.00
C GLY A 66 -7.09 -12.79 2.75
N ALA A 67 -6.99 -11.48 2.95
CA ALA A 67 -6.91 -10.51 1.86
C ALA A 67 -5.63 -10.66 1.02
N GLU A 68 -4.48 -10.87 1.65
CA GLU A 68 -3.18 -11.10 0.98
C GLU A 68 -3.25 -12.21 -0.06
N ARG A 69 -3.91 -13.34 0.25
CA ARG A 69 -4.08 -14.46 -0.69
C ARG A 69 -4.83 -14.04 -1.97
N ILE A 70 -5.86 -13.23 -1.82
CA ILE A 70 -6.66 -12.74 -2.95
C ILE A 70 -5.84 -11.77 -3.80
N TYR A 71 -5.15 -10.82 -3.19
CA TYR A 71 -4.33 -9.88 -3.94
C TYR A 71 -3.14 -10.55 -4.63
N TYR A 72 -2.50 -11.53 -3.99
CA TYR A 72 -1.43 -12.31 -4.63
C TYR A 72 -1.93 -13.02 -5.89
N TRP A 73 -3.13 -13.60 -5.83
CA TRP A 73 -3.77 -14.22 -6.99
C TRP A 73 -4.08 -13.22 -8.11
N LEU A 74 -4.50 -11.99 -7.77
CA LEU A 74 -4.79 -10.93 -8.74
C LEU A 74 -3.52 -10.34 -9.40
N PHE A 75 -2.42 -10.24 -8.67
CA PHE A 75 -1.17 -9.64 -9.17
C PHE A 75 -0.21 -10.62 -9.83
N ASN A 76 -0.66 -11.84 -10.16
CA ASN A 76 0.20 -12.87 -10.74
C ASN A 76 0.85 -12.48 -12.09
N GLN A 77 0.36 -11.43 -12.75
CA GLN A 77 0.89 -10.89 -14.02
C GLN A 77 1.63 -9.54 -13.89
N LEU A 78 1.69 -8.92 -12.70
CA LEU A 78 2.30 -7.60 -12.54
C LEU A 78 3.81 -7.60 -12.81
N GLY A 79 4.48 -8.71 -12.54
CA GLY A 79 5.92 -8.87 -12.76
C GLY A 79 6.41 -10.21 -12.25
N LYS A 80 7.73 -10.41 -12.21
CA LYS A 80 8.33 -11.63 -11.68
C LYS A 80 8.37 -11.55 -10.15
N PRO A 81 7.75 -12.47 -9.39
CA PRO A 81 7.85 -12.47 -7.94
C PRO A 81 9.30 -12.51 -7.46
N ASN A 82 9.60 -11.79 -6.37
CA ASN A 82 10.91 -11.77 -5.74
C ASN A 82 10.80 -12.25 -4.28
N SER A 83 11.72 -13.13 -3.87
CA SER A 83 11.73 -13.76 -2.55
C SER A 83 12.59 -13.02 -1.52
N SER A 84 12.79 -11.71 -1.66
CA SER A 84 13.55 -10.91 -0.71
C SER A 84 13.00 -11.10 0.71
N PRO A 85 13.85 -11.41 1.72
CA PRO A 85 13.40 -11.59 3.10
C PRO A 85 13.02 -10.27 3.79
N ILE A 86 13.34 -9.13 3.17
CA ILE A 86 12.99 -7.79 3.64
C ILE A 86 12.13 -7.14 2.55
N GLY A 87 10.90 -6.77 2.91
CA GLY A 87 9.94 -6.19 1.98
C GLY A 87 8.51 -6.11 2.52
N SER A 88 7.60 -5.93 1.58
CA SER A 88 6.15 -5.93 1.81
C SER A 88 5.58 -7.32 1.56
N ASP A 89 4.27 -7.49 1.79
CA ASP A 89 3.58 -8.78 1.58
C ASP A 89 3.78 -9.34 0.17
N MET A 90 3.90 -8.46 -0.82
CA MET A 90 4.24 -8.82 -2.20
C MET A 90 5.39 -7.98 -2.74
N MET A 91 6.26 -8.62 -3.52
CA MET A 91 7.37 -7.98 -4.21
C MET A 91 7.50 -8.54 -5.62
N PHE A 92 7.53 -7.64 -6.62
CA PHE A 92 7.66 -7.98 -8.03
C PHE A 92 8.83 -7.24 -8.67
N GLU A 93 9.60 -7.95 -9.48
CA GLU A 93 10.57 -7.37 -10.40
C GLU A 93 9.92 -7.14 -11.76
N THR A 94 9.98 -5.91 -12.25
CA THR A 94 9.60 -5.52 -13.61
C THR A 94 10.86 -5.20 -14.42
N TRP A 95 10.69 -4.75 -15.66
CA TRP A 95 11.82 -4.43 -16.53
C TRP A 95 12.66 -3.24 -15.99
N ASN A 96 12.05 -2.29 -15.27
CA ASN A 96 12.74 -1.09 -14.75
C ASN A 96 12.64 -0.87 -13.23
N SER A 97 11.84 -1.66 -12.50
CA SER A 97 11.53 -1.40 -11.08
C SER A 97 11.45 -2.68 -10.25
N TYR A 98 11.60 -2.52 -8.95
CA TYR A 98 11.11 -3.46 -7.95
C TYR A 98 9.92 -2.82 -7.25
N ILE A 99 8.79 -3.51 -7.29
CA ILE A 99 7.51 -3.03 -6.81
C ILE A 99 7.16 -3.78 -5.54
N HIS A 100 7.03 -3.05 -4.45
CA HIS A 100 6.49 -3.52 -3.19
C HIS A 100 5.00 -3.17 -3.11
N ILE A 101 4.17 -4.15 -2.79
CA ILE A 101 2.75 -3.93 -2.48
C ILE A 101 2.48 -4.49 -1.09
N ASP A 102 2.02 -3.63 -0.19
CA ASP A 102 1.67 -3.96 1.18
C ASP A 102 0.15 -3.92 1.36
N ILE A 103 -0.42 -4.96 1.96
CA ILE A 103 -1.84 -5.03 2.28
C ILE A 103 -2.03 -4.55 3.71
N LYS A 104 -2.81 -3.49 3.88
CA LYS A 104 -3.20 -2.97 5.18
C LYS A 104 -4.69 -3.18 5.38
N THR A 105 -5.05 -3.68 6.56
CA THR A 105 -6.45 -3.79 6.96
C THR A 105 -6.72 -2.85 8.13
N ALA A 106 -7.90 -2.23 8.13
CA ALA A 106 -8.32 -1.35 9.21
C ALA A 106 -9.79 -1.59 9.55
N LYS A 107 -10.09 -1.74 10.84
CA LYS A 107 -11.46 -1.79 11.34
C LYS A 107 -12.12 -0.43 11.13
N LYS A 108 -13.37 -0.40 10.67
CA LYS A 108 -14.19 0.82 10.56
C LYS A 108 -14.27 1.57 11.88
N SER A 109 -14.37 0.84 13.00
CA SER A 109 -14.35 1.38 14.38
C SER A 109 -13.01 2.00 14.82
N ASN A 110 -11.92 1.86 14.04
CA ASN A 110 -10.63 2.49 14.32
C ASN A 110 -10.16 3.46 13.20
N PRO A 111 -10.76 4.67 13.10
CA PRO A 111 -10.38 5.69 12.11
C PRO A 111 -8.92 6.13 12.16
N SER A 112 -8.22 5.90 13.28
CA SER A 112 -6.81 6.29 13.41
C SER A 112 -5.86 5.52 12.48
N ASP A 113 -6.33 4.41 11.91
CA ASP A 113 -5.55 3.54 11.01
C ASP A 113 -5.86 3.75 9.52
N TYR A 114 -6.94 4.48 9.16
CA TYR A 114 -7.29 4.74 7.75
C TYR A 114 -7.59 6.19 7.40
N LYS A 115 -8.00 7.05 8.34
CA LYS A 115 -8.53 8.39 8.04
C LYS A 115 -7.48 9.39 7.59
N GLY A 116 -7.24 9.45 6.27
CA GLY A 116 -6.25 10.30 5.61
C GLY A 116 -4.80 9.91 5.87
N LYS A 117 -4.57 8.78 6.56
CA LYS A 117 -3.24 8.30 6.94
C LYS A 117 -3.16 6.78 6.98
N VAL A 118 -1.96 6.24 6.78
CA VAL A 118 -1.67 4.81 6.88
C VAL A 118 -0.32 4.59 7.56
N ASN A 119 -0.21 3.56 8.41
CA ASN A 119 1.04 3.25 9.09
C ASN A 119 1.98 2.47 8.17
N VAL A 120 3.24 2.91 8.09
CA VAL A 120 4.28 2.32 7.23
C VAL A 120 5.49 1.98 8.09
N GLY A 121 5.97 0.74 7.99
CA GLY A 121 7.13 0.22 8.72
C GLY A 121 8.46 0.34 7.96
N GLU A 122 9.57 0.20 8.68
CA GLU A 122 10.96 0.31 8.17
C GLU A 122 11.30 -0.65 7.02
N ASN A 123 10.63 -1.80 6.94
CA ASN A 123 10.84 -2.79 5.88
C ASN A 123 9.89 -2.63 4.67
N GLN A 124 9.04 -1.61 4.65
CA GLN A 124 7.94 -1.50 3.68
C GLN A 124 8.12 -0.39 2.64
N THR A 125 8.96 0.60 2.92
CA THR A 125 9.19 1.74 2.02
C THR A 125 10.65 2.13 2.01
N SER A 126 11.14 2.71 0.91
CA SER A 126 12.45 3.39 0.85
C SER A 126 12.41 4.84 1.36
N TYR A 127 11.22 5.41 1.57
CA TYR A 127 11.08 6.76 2.11
C TYR A 127 11.62 6.84 3.53
N LYS A 128 12.52 7.79 3.80
CA LYS A 128 13.12 7.98 5.13
C LYS A 128 13.21 9.44 5.49
N ASP A 129 13.31 9.71 6.79
CA ASP A 129 13.56 11.04 7.33
C ASP A 129 14.38 10.91 8.64
N SER A 130 14.87 12.01 9.19
CA SER A 130 15.53 12.07 10.51
C SER A 130 14.81 11.32 11.65
N SER A 131 13.48 11.20 11.60
CA SER A 131 12.68 10.51 12.62
C SER A 131 12.34 9.05 12.29
N PHE A 132 12.72 8.53 11.11
CA PHE A 132 12.37 7.20 10.64
C PHE A 132 13.44 6.63 9.70
N ASN A 133 13.98 5.47 10.06
CA ASN A 133 14.96 4.78 9.24
C ASN A 133 14.24 3.72 8.39
N SER A 134 14.47 3.78 7.08
CA SER A 134 14.06 2.73 6.16
C SER A 134 15.20 1.74 5.95
N ASN A 135 14.84 0.46 5.87
CA ASN A 135 15.73 -0.64 5.51
C ASN A 135 15.69 -0.97 4.02
N LEU A 136 14.74 -0.40 3.25
CA LEU A 136 14.69 -0.59 1.80
C LEU A 136 15.58 0.44 1.09
N PRO A 137 16.32 0.03 0.05
CA PRO A 137 17.12 0.97 -0.73
C PRO A 137 16.22 1.81 -1.66
N ASN A 138 16.68 3.00 -2.03
CA ASN A 138 15.99 3.80 -3.07
C ASN A 138 16.01 3.10 -4.43
N PHE A 139 17.05 2.30 -4.68
CA PHE A 139 17.23 1.51 -5.88
C PHE A 139 17.87 0.17 -5.54
N TYR A 140 17.41 -0.91 -6.17
CA TYR A 140 18.03 -2.21 -6.11
C TYR A 140 19.07 -2.37 -7.22
N ASN A 141 20.17 -3.04 -6.89
CA ASN A 141 21.21 -3.40 -7.84
C ASN A 141 21.09 -4.89 -8.14
N ASN A 142 20.79 -5.24 -9.39
CA ASN A 142 20.85 -6.61 -9.86
C ASN A 142 22.31 -6.93 -10.22
N ILE A 143 22.96 -7.75 -9.39
CA ILE A 143 24.39 -8.05 -9.52
C ILE A 143 24.68 -8.85 -10.79
N ILE A 144 23.76 -9.74 -11.18
CA ILE A 144 23.91 -10.63 -12.35
C ILE A 144 23.74 -9.82 -13.64
N GLN A 145 22.65 -9.05 -13.74
CA GLN A 145 22.32 -8.26 -14.94
C GLN A 145 23.08 -6.93 -14.99
N LYS A 146 23.75 -6.54 -13.90
CA LYS A 146 24.42 -5.23 -13.72
C LYS A 146 23.49 -4.04 -13.98
N THR A 147 22.21 -4.19 -13.62
CA THR A 147 21.19 -3.14 -13.77
C THR A 147 20.82 -2.53 -12.42
N LYS A 148 20.46 -1.25 -12.44
CA LYS A 148 19.90 -0.53 -11.29
C LYS A 148 18.42 -0.25 -11.56
N LYS A 149 17.53 -0.71 -10.68
CA LYS A 149 16.07 -0.57 -10.80
C LYS A 149 15.52 0.16 -9.58
N ILE A 150 14.53 1.02 -9.79
CA ILE A 150 13.97 1.83 -8.71
C ILE A 150 13.12 0.99 -7.76
N CYS A 151 13.15 1.29 -6.46
CA CYS A 151 12.27 0.70 -5.45
C CYS A 151 10.99 1.53 -5.33
N LEU A 152 9.84 0.94 -5.65
CA LEU A 152 8.53 1.59 -5.58
C LEU A 152 7.67 0.88 -4.53
N THR A 153 6.88 1.64 -3.77
CA THR A 153 6.02 1.10 -2.73
C THR A 153 4.58 1.56 -2.93
N TYR A 154 3.66 0.61 -2.91
CA TYR A 154 2.23 0.83 -2.91
C TYR A 154 1.59 0.15 -1.71
N ILE A 155 0.47 0.71 -1.25
CA ILE A 155 -0.33 0.14 -0.19
C ILE A 155 -1.75 -0.04 -0.70
N ILE A 156 -2.32 -1.22 -0.45
CA ILE A 156 -3.75 -1.46 -0.60
C ILE A 156 -4.37 -1.48 0.79
N LEU A 157 -5.16 -0.44 1.09
CA LEU A 157 -5.81 -0.26 2.38
C LEU A 157 -7.26 -0.72 2.30
N VAL A 158 -7.56 -1.84 2.95
CA VAL A 158 -8.90 -2.42 3.08
C VAL A 158 -9.51 -1.99 4.41
N VAL A 159 -10.53 -1.15 4.35
CA VAL A 159 -11.36 -0.82 5.52
C VAL A 159 -12.54 -1.78 5.54
N TYR A 160 -12.79 -2.40 6.68
CA TYR A 160 -13.87 -3.39 6.84
C TYR A 160 -14.66 -3.14 8.13
N ASP A 161 -15.91 -3.58 8.14
CA ASP A 161 -16.78 -3.54 9.30
C ASP A 161 -16.40 -4.65 10.28
N ASP A 162 -16.13 -4.29 11.53
CA ASP A 162 -15.56 -5.22 12.52
C ASP A 162 -16.53 -6.26 13.08
N ILE A 163 -17.83 -6.12 12.77
CA ILE A 163 -18.88 -7.06 13.17
C ILE A 163 -19.20 -8.00 12.01
N THR A 164 -19.53 -7.43 10.85
CA THR A 164 -19.97 -8.20 9.68
C THR A 164 -18.81 -8.74 8.84
N LEU A 165 -17.61 -8.15 8.98
CA LEU A 165 -16.44 -8.40 8.13
C LEU A 165 -16.65 -8.02 6.66
N ASP A 166 -17.67 -7.20 6.39
CA ASP A 166 -17.94 -6.62 5.09
C ASP A 166 -16.92 -5.55 4.76
N ILE A 167 -16.52 -5.50 3.48
CA ILE A 167 -15.60 -4.47 3.00
C ILE A 167 -16.37 -3.15 2.86
N VAL A 168 -15.82 -2.12 3.48
CA VAL A 168 -16.32 -0.74 3.47
C VAL A 168 -15.67 0.05 2.34
N SER A 169 -14.35 -0.05 2.21
CA SER A 169 -13.60 0.61 1.14
C SER A 169 -12.27 -0.08 0.87
N ILE A 170 -11.76 0.06 -0.35
CA ILE A 170 -10.42 -0.34 -0.75
C ILE A 170 -9.76 0.88 -1.40
N LEU A 171 -8.62 1.32 -0.83
CA LEU A 171 -7.80 2.37 -1.44
C LEU A 171 -6.49 1.80 -1.95
N LEU A 172 -6.06 2.25 -3.13
CA LEU A 172 -4.68 2.14 -3.59
C LEU A 172 -3.94 3.43 -3.21
N ILE A 173 -2.75 3.31 -2.63
CA ILE A 173 -1.92 4.42 -2.16
C ILE A 173 -0.48 4.25 -2.69
N SER A 174 0.12 5.30 -3.22
CA SER A 174 1.52 5.35 -3.64
C SER A 174 2.38 6.06 -2.59
N ILE A 175 3.37 5.36 -2.04
CA ILE A 175 4.35 5.93 -1.12
C ILE A 175 5.53 6.47 -1.95
N PRO A 176 5.96 7.74 -1.75
CA PRO A 176 7.11 8.28 -2.48
C PRO A 176 8.39 7.48 -2.21
N ASN A 177 9.24 7.34 -3.21
CA ASN A 177 10.59 6.78 -3.11
C ASN A 177 11.47 7.68 -2.23
N GLY A 178 12.49 7.10 -1.58
CA GLY A 178 13.40 7.84 -0.71
C GLY A 178 14.15 9.01 -1.36
N GLU A 179 14.38 9.02 -2.67
CA GLU A 179 14.95 10.19 -3.36
C GLU A 179 14.02 11.41 -3.33
N LEU A 180 12.70 11.19 -3.26
CA LEU A 180 11.69 12.24 -3.21
C LEU A 180 11.56 12.90 -1.83
N ASN A 181 12.37 12.50 -0.83
CA ASN A 181 12.42 13.20 0.47
C ASN A 181 12.72 14.70 0.30
N LYS A 182 13.54 15.07 -0.69
CA LYS A 182 13.87 16.46 -1.03
C LYS A 182 12.64 17.29 -1.46
N VAL A 183 11.58 16.63 -1.92
CA VAL A 183 10.34 17.25 -2.40
C VAL A 183 9.30 17.28 -1.29
N TYR A 184 9.09 16.14 -0.62
CA TYR A 184 7.98 15.94 0.32
C TYR A 184 8.35 16.18 1.77
N ASN A 185 9.61 15.99 2.15
CA ASN A 185 10.14 16.15 3.50
C ASN A 185 9.22 15.53 4.60
N LYS A 186 9.11 16.19 5.75
CA LYS A 186 8.26 15.81 6.88
C LYS A 186 6.77 16.14 6.67
N SER A 187 6.41 16.88 5.61
CA SER A 187 5.02 17.34 5.42
C SER A 187 4.01 16.18 5.33
N ILE A 188 4.43 15.07 4.72
CA ILE A 188 3.66 13.85 4.55
C ILE A 188 3.82 12.83 5.68
N ILE A 189 4.62 13.15 6.70
CA ILE A 189 4.90 12.28 7.84
C ILE A 189 4.06 12.71 9.06
N GLY A 190 3.45 11.74 9.74
CA GLY A 190 2.87 11.85 11.07
C GLY A 190 3.48 10.84 12.04
N ALA A 191 3.23 11.02 13.34
CA ALA A 191 3.75 10.14 14.39
C ALA A 191 3.31 8.68 14.19
N GLY A 192 4.29 7.77 14.12
CA GLY A 192 4.10 6.32 14.02
C GLY A 192 3.83 5.64 15.37
N LYS A 193 3.64 4.31 15.34
CA LYS A 193 3.36 3.48 16.53
C LYS A 193 4.63 3.06 17.30
N GLY A 194 5.82 3.29 16.74
CA GLY A 194 7.10 2.95 17.38
C GLY A 194 8.22 3.91 16.98
N PHE A 195 9.08 4.25 17.95
CA PHE A 195 10.19 5.18 17.74
C PHE A 195 11.11 4.68 16.63
N ARG A 196 11.27 5.48 15.57
CA ARG A 196 12.11 5.23 14.37
C ARG A 196 11.79 3.99 13.53
N LYS A 197 10.88 3.11 13.95
CA LYS A 197 10.50 1.86 13.26
C LYS A 197 9.29 1.99 12.34
N SER A 198 8.49 3.04 12.51
CA SER A 198 7.31 3.30 11.68
C SER A 198 6.97 4.78 11.66
N PHE A 199 6.22 5.18 10.64
CA PHE A 199 5.57 6.49 10.58
C PHE A 199 4.16 6.37 10.01
N ARG A 200 3.32 7.39 10.24
CA ARG A 200 2.03 7.50 9.58
C ARG A 200 2.19 8.35 8.32
N PHE A 201 2.06 7.75 7.15
CA PHE A 201 2.03 8.48 5.88
C PHE A 201 0.68 9.17 5.70
N LYS A 202 0.69 10.49 5.49
CA LYS A 202 -0.49 11.29 5.15
C LYS A 202 -0.73 11.21 3.64
N TYR A 203 -1.49 10.23 3.20
CA TYR A 203 -1.62 9.89 1.78
C TYR A 203 -2.45 10.90 0.97
N LYS A 204 -3.14 11.85 1.62
CA LYS A 204 -3.85 12.96 0.96
C LYS A 204 -2.87 13.99 0.40
N CYS A 205 -2.06 13.59 -0.57
CA CYS A 205 -1.12 14.44 -1.26
C CYS A 205 -1.09 14.11 -2.76
N SER A 206 -0.58 15.04 -3.56
CA SER A 206 -0.37 14.86 -4.98
C SER A 206 1.00 14.26 -5.30
N PHE A 207 1.15 13.76 -6.52
CA PHE A 207 2.43 13.65 -7.23
C PHE A 207 2.90 15.08 -7.54
N ASN A 208 3.70 15.67 -6.65
CA ASN A 208 3.92 17.12 -6.54
C ASN A 208 4.67 17.70 -7.75
N LEU A 209 5.52 16.91 -8.39
CA LEU A 209 6.27 17.26 -9.59
C LEU A 209 5.48 17.01 -10.87
N LEU A 210 4.42 16.20 -10.84
CA LEU A 210 3.53 15.92 -11.98
C LEU A 210 2.24 16.76 -12.00
N GLY A 211 1.96 17.50 -10.94
CA GLY A 211 0.83 18.41 -10.81
C GLY A 211 -0.16 18.03 -9.71
N THR A 212 -0.85 19.03 -9.17
CA THR A 212 -1.71 18.90 -7.98
C THR A 212 -2.98 18.06 -8.18
N HIS A 213 -3.38 17.82 -9.42
CA HIS A 213 -4.55 17.00 -9.75
C HIS A 213 -4.28 15.48 -9.71
N LYS A 214 -3.00 15.07 -9.73
CA LYS A 214 -2.62 13.66 -9.67
C LYS A 214 -2.42 13.27 -8.21
N LEU A 215 -3.40 12.62 -7.62
CA LEU A 215 -3.35 12.19 -6.22
C LEU A 215 -2.57 10.89 -6.06
N ARG A 216 -1.83 10.76 -4.96
CA ARG A 216 -1.13 9.52 -4.55
C ARG A 216 -2.05 8.48 -3.94
N TYR A 217 -3.36 8.65 -4.06
CA TYR A 217 -4.35 7.66 -3.64
C TYR A 217 -5.54 7.63 -4.60
N SER A 218 -6.21 6.49 -4.68
CA SER A 218 -7.46 6.31 -5.43
C SER A 218 -8.33 5.31 -4.69
N PHE A 219 -9.64 5.55 -4.66
CA PHE A 219 -10.59 4.49 -4.32
C PHE A 219 -10.61 3.48 -5.46
N ILE A 220 -10.50 2.20 -5.11
CA ILE A 220 -10.76 1.05 -5.99
C ILE A 220 -12.19 0.56 -5.75
N TYR A 221 -12.62 0.62 -4.49
CA TYR A 221 -13.97 0.31 -4.07
C TYR A 221 -14.37 1.22 -2.91
N LEU A 222 -15.62 1.68 -2.94
CA LEU A 222 -16.29 2.36 -1.85
C LEU A 222 -17.73 1.86 -1.82
N ASN A 223 -18.18 1.40 -0.66
CA ASN A 223 -19.57 1.00 -0.48
C ASN A 223 -20.49 2.21 -0.71
N ASP A 224 -21.54 2.06 -1.52
CA ASP A 224 -22.46 3.14 -1.92
C ASP A 224 -23.12 3.87 -0.75
N LYS A 225 -23.19 3.23 0.42
CA LYS A 225 -23.76 3.81 1.65
C LYS A 225 -22.77 4.70 2.42
N ILE A 226 -21.51 4.79 1.98
CA ILE A 226 -20.42 5.46 2.67
C ILE A 226 -19.92 6.62 1.83
N LYS A 227 -19.73 7.79 2.47
CA LYS A 227 -19.16 8.96 1.80
C LYS A 227 -17.63 8.93 1.88
N GLU A 228 -16.94 9.41 0.85
CA GLU A 228 -15.47 9.47 0.83
C GLU A 228 -14.88 10.11 2.09
N LYS A 229 -15.46 11.23 2.55
CA LYS A 229 -15.02 11.95 3.76
C LYS A 229 -15.00 11.09 5.03
N GLU A 230 -15.79 10.02 5.08
CA GLU A 230 -15.79 9.09 6.22
C GLU A 230 -14.51 8.26 6.23
N ILE A 231 -13.96 7.96 5.04
CA ILE A 231 -12.73 7.18 4.85
C ILE A 231 -11.49 8.05 4.84
N ILE A 232 -11.48 9.18 4.14
CA ILE A 232 -10.26 9.99 3.99
C ILE A 232 -10.19 11.16 4.98
N GLY A 233 -11.28 11.49 5.68
CA GLY A 233 -11.36 12.62 6.62
C GLY A 233 -11.52 13.96 5.94
#